data_AF-A0AB32WX61-F1
#
_entry.id   AF-A0AB32WX61-F1
#
_cell.length_a   1.000
_cell.length_b   1.000
_cell.length_c   1.000
_cell.angle_alpha   90.00
_cell.angle_beta   90.00
_cell.angle_gamma   90.00
#
_symmetry.space_group_name_H-M   'P 1'
#
loop_
_entity.id
_entity.type
_entity.pdbx_description
1 polymer ?
#
loop_
_entity_poly.entity_id
_entity_poly.type
_entity_poly.pdbx_seq_one_letter_code
_entity_poly.pdbx_strand_id
1 'polypeptide(L)'
;MDDRLIKASQVGDIDALYELIWEDDNVLKRIDEKMFVDSPLHIAASFGQTRFAMEMMNLIPSFSKNLNKSGFSPMHLALINGHFELVSLFLHADAGLVRVKGRGGLTPLHYAIKNGNLNFVAKFLLACPESIEDVTVRGETVLYIAIKSDMLEALEVLVRWFQRICHKDALDWLEFIPNWKDEEGNTALDIAVSNSQIQACLILLQFFV
;
A
#
# COMPACT_ATOMS: atom_id res chain seq x y z
N MET A 1 -22.82 -9.34 5.72
CA MET A 1 -22.15 -10.49 5.07
C MET A 1 -22.54 -11.71 5.89
N ASP A 2 -22.72 -12.86 5.26
CA ASP A 2 -23.07 -14.11 5.95
C ASP A 2 -22.00 -14.49 7.00
N ASP A 3 -22.41 -14.87 8.20
CA ASP A 3 -21.50 -15.27 9.29
C ASP A 3 -20.66 -16.50 8.92
N ARG A 4 -21.21 -17.42 8.11
CA ARG A 4 -20.46 -18.57 7.58
C ARG A 4 -19.32 -18.12 6.69
N LEU A 5 -19.58 -17.15 5.81
CA LEU A 5 -18.57 -16.61 4.90
C LEU A 5 -17.49 -15.83 5.66
N ILE A 6 -17.88 -15.09 6.69
CA ILE A 6 -16.94 -14.43 7.61
C ILE A 6 -16.02 -15.47 8.24
N LYS A 7 -16.59 -16.53 8.83
CA LYS A 7 -15.82 -17.58 9.49
C LYS A 7 -14.89 -18.30 8.51
N ALA A 8 -15.38 -18.68 7.34
CA ALA A 8 -14.59 -19.30 6.28
C ALA A 8 -13.40 -18.41 5.87
N SER A 9 -13.63 -17.10 5.74
CA SER A 9 -12.57 -16.12 5.40
C SER A 9 -11.54 -15.97 6.52
N GLN A 10 -11.93 -16.07 7.78
CA GLN A 10 -11.01 -15.97 8.94
C GLN A 10 -10.09 -17.18 9.04
N VAL A 11 -10.60 -18.38 8.79
CA VAL A 11 -9.84 -19.64 8.91
C VAL A 11 -9.24 -20.12 7.59
N GLY A 12 -9.62 -19.53 6.47
CA GLY A 12 -9.16 -19.88 5.13
C GLY A 12 -9.83 -21.13 4.54
N ASP A 13 -11.09 -21.40 4.90
CA ASP A 13 -11.86 -22.57 4.48
C ASP A 13 -12.43 -22.38 3.07
N ILE A 14 -11.73 -22.92 2.07
CA ILE A 14 -12.11 -22.86 0.66
C ILE A 14 -13.30 -23.77 0.35
N ASP A 15 -13.44 -24.90 1.06
CA ASP A 15 -14.54 -25.82 0.84
C ASP A 15 -15.87 -25.19 1.28
N ALA A 16 -15.90 -24.59 2.47
CA ALA A 16 -17.06 -23.86 2.97
C ALA A 16 -17.43 -22.65 2.09
N LEU A 17 -16.44 -21.99 1.47
CA LEU A 17 -16.69 -20.96 0.48
C LEU A 17 -17.44 -21.51 -0.73
N TYR A 18 -16.97 -22.63 -1.30
CA TYR A 18 -17.59 -23.21 -2.48
C TYR A 18 -18.97 -23.80 -2.19
N GLU A 19 -19.20 -24.34 -0.99
CA GLU A 19 -20.54 -24.71 -0.52
C GLU A 19 -21.48 -23.50 -0.50
N LEU A 20 -21.02 -22.35 0.01
CA LEU A 20 -21.81 -21.11 0.02
C LEU A 20 -22.11 -20.58 -1.38
N ILE A 21 -21.15 -20.68 -2.30
CA ILE A 21 -21.35 -20.31 -3.71
C ILE A 21 -22.36 -21.25 -4.34
N TRP A 22 -22.26 -22.56 -4.09
CA TRP A 22 -23.23 -23.55 -4.60
C TRP A 22 -24.66 -23.31 -4.09
N GLU A 23 -24.80 -22.91 -2.82
CA GLU A 23 -26.11 -22.53 -2.26
C GLU A 23 -26.65 -21.23 -2.87
N ASP A 24 -25.77 -20.29 -3.20
CA ASP A 24 -26.13 -18.99 -3.78
C ASP A 24 -25.02 -18.41 -4.66
N ASP A 25 -25.15 -18.63 -5.97
CA ASP A 25 -24.20 -18.17 -7.00
C ASP A 25 -23.96 -16.65 -7.01
N ASN A 26 -24.84 -15.86 -6.38
CA ASN A 26 -24.74 -14.40 -6.31
C ASN A 26 -24.23 -13.89 -4.95
N VAL A 27 -23.85 -14.77 -4.02
CA VAL A 27 -23.42 -14.40 -2.66
C VAL A 27 -22.26 -13.39 -2.67
N LEU A 28 -21.27 -13.58 -3.55
CA LEU A 28 -20.12 -12.69 -3.67
C LEU A 28 -20.43 -11.41 -4.44
N LYS A 29 -21.25 -11.49 -5.50
CA LYS A 29 -21.64 -10.31 -6.30
C LYS A 29 -22.40 -9.27 -5.48
N ARG A 30 -23.32 -9.71 -4.61
CA ARG A 30 -24.05 -8.81 -3.69
C ARG A 30 -23.14 -8.12 -2.66
N ILE A 31 -21.96 -8.66 -2.40
CA ILE A 31 -20.95 -8.03 -1.55
C ILE A 31 -20.17 -7.00 -2.38
N ASP A 32 -19.83 -7.32 -3.62
CA ASP A 32 -19.09 -6.43 -4.52
C ASP A 32 -19.88 -5.18 -4.91
N GLU A 33 -21.21 -5.29 -5.00
CA GLU A 33 -22.10 -4.15 -5.23
C GLU A 33 -22.12 -3.14 -4.06
N LYS A 34 -21.60 -3.52 -2.89
CA LYS A 34 -21.60 -2.66 -1.69
C LYS A 34 -20.28 -1.93 -1.58
N MET A 35 -20.34 -0.61 -1.55
CA MET A 35 -19.19 0.22 -1.21
C MET A 35 -18.88 0.17 0.28
N PHE A 36 -17.59 0.26 0.62
CA PHE A 36 -17.10 0.38 2.00
C PHE A 36 -17.60 -0.73 2.93
N VAL A 37 -17.52 -1.99 2.50
CA VAL A 37 -17.75 -3.16 3.34
C VAL A 37 -16.49 -4.01 3.42
N ASP A 38 -16.30 -4.68 4.56
CA ASP A 38 -15.32 -5.76 4.62
C ASP A 38 -15.77 -6.86 3.67
N SER A 39 -15.00 -7.07 2.60
CA SER A 39 -15.18 -8.23 1.73
C SER A 39 -14.48 -9.46 2.36
N PRO A 40 -14.81 -10.68 1.90
CA PRO A 40 -14.07 -11.88 2.27
C PRO A 40 -12.56 -11.73 2.11
N LEU A 41 -12.11 -11.01 1.07
CA LEU A 41 -10.70 -10.76 0.82
C LEU A 41 -10.06 -9.84 1.87
N HIS A 42 -10.78 -8.84 2.39
CA HIS A 42 -10.28 -8.01 3.50
C HIS A 42 -10.05 -8.85 4.76
N ILE A 43 -11.01 -9.72 5.09
CA ILE A 43 -10.92 -10.60 6.24
C ILE A 43 -9.76 -11.58 6.05
N ALA A 44 -9.72 -12.30 4.94
CA ALA A 44 -8.63 -13.24 4.64
C ALA A 44 -7.26 -12.57 4.68
N ALA A 45 -7.14 -11.36 4.13
CA ALA A 45 -5.89 -10.59 4.18
C ALA A 45 -5.50 -10.16 5.58
N SER A 46 -6.46 -9.79 6.42
CA SER A 46 -6.23 -9.43 7.83
C SER A 46 -5.72 -10.62 8.66
N PHE A 47 -6.20 -11.83 8.35
CA PHE A 47 -5.85 -13.07 9.05
C PHE A 47 -4.71 -13.86 8.38
N GLY A 48 -4.18 -13.41 7.24
CA GLY A 48 -3.08 -14.06 6.54
C GLY A 48 -3.48 -15.35 5.83
N GLN A 49 -4.75 -15.50 5.46
CA GLN A 49 -5.27 -16.70 4.79
C GLN A 49 -4.90 -16.69 3.30
N THR A 50 -3.65 -17.00 3.00
CA THR A 50 -3.03 -16.81 1.69
C THR A 50 -3.78 -17.49 0.55
N ARG A 51 -4.07 -18.79 0.65
CA ARG A 51 -4.76 -19.54 -0.41
C ARG A 51 -6.17 -19.02 -0.65
N PHE A 52 -6.91 -18.79 0.44
CA PHE A 52 -8.26 -18.25 0.38
C PHE A 52 -8.28 -16.84 -0.23
N ALA A 53 -7.33 -15.99 0.15
CA ALA A 53 -7.21 -14.63 -0.38
C ALA A 53 -6.93 -14.62 -1.89
N MET A 54 -6.02 -15.49 -2.36
CA MET A 54 -5.76 -15.62 -3.80
C MET A 54 -6.98 -16.17 -4.55
N GLU A 55 -7.70 -17.13 -3.97
CA GLU A 55 -8.93 -17.66 -4.56
C GLU A 55 -10.03 -16.59 -4.66
N MET A 56 -10.19 -15.78 -3.60
CA MET A 56 -11.11 -14.63 -3.62
C MET A 56 -10.77 -13.62 -4.70
N MET A 57 -9.49 -13.31 -4.88
CA MET A 57 -9.05 -12.39 -5.93
C MET A 57 -9.30 -12.96 -7.33
N ASN A 58 -9.20 -14.27 -7.51
CA ASN A 58 -9.53 -14.94 -8.77
C ASN A 58 -11.02 -14.93 -9.07
N LEU A 59 -11.86 -15.19 -8.05
CA LEU A 59 -13.31 -15.22 -8.19
C LEU A 59 -13.90 -13.82 -8.41
N ILE A 60 -13.40 -12.82 -7.67
CA ILE A 60 -13.88 -11.43 -7.71
C ILE A 60 -12.68 -10.47 -7.70
N PRO A 61 -12.10 -10.15 -8.87
CA PRO A 61 -10.90 -9.31 -8.97
C PRO A 61 -11.05 -7.91 -8.36
N SER A 62 -12.25 -7.32 -8.40
CA SER A 62 -12.57 -6.00 -7.82
C SER A 62 -12.29 -5.93 -6.32
N PHE A 63 -12.44 -7.03 -5.58
CA PHE A 63 -12.16 -7.07 -4.14
C PHE A 63 -10.74 -6.66 -3.79
N SER A 64 -9.77 -6.83 -4.69
CA SER A 64 -8.37 -6.46 -4.46
C SER A 64 -8.16 -4.94 -4.31
N LYS A 65 -9.04 -4.14 -4.92
CA LYS A 65 -8.96 -2.67 -4.95
C LYS A 65 -10.00 -1.97 -4.07
N ASN A 66 -11.08 -2.67 -3.72
CA ASN A 66 -12.12 -2.12 -2.84
C ASN A 66 -11.53 -1.77 -1.47
N LEU A 67 -12.08 -0.71 -0.87
CA LEU A 67 -11.73 -0.29 0.48
C LEU A 67 -12.82 -0.75 1.45
N ASN A 68 -12.42 -1.22 2.63
CA ASN A 68 -13.37 -1.49 3.71
C ASN A 68 -13.83 -0.22 4.43
N LYS A 69 -14.64 -0.38 5.48
CA LYS A 69 -15.16 0.72 6.31
C LYS A 69 -14.09 1.59 6.96
N SER A 70 -12.91 1.02 7.20
CA SER A 70 -11.77 1.73 7.77
C SER A 70 -10.91 2.42 6.71
N GLY A 71 -11.28 2.31 5.43
CA GLY A 71 -10.56 2.88 4.30
C GLY A 71 -9.32 2.06 3.90
N PHE A 72 -9.28 0.76 4.18
CA PHE A 72 -8.15 -0.09 3.83
C PHE A 72 -8.51 -1.07 2.73
N SER A 73 -7.61 -1.24 1.76
CA SER A 73 -7.67 -2.36 0.82
C SER A 73 -7.10 -3.64 1.46
N PRO A 74 -7.31 -4.83 0.86
CA PRO A 74 -6.72 -6.06 1.37
C PRO A 74 -5.20 -6.02 1.48
N MET A 75 -4.49 -5.40 0.51
CA MET A 75 -3.02 -5.27 0.59
C MET A 75 -2.58 -4.42 1.78
N HIS A 76 -3.34 -3.36 2.15
CA HIS A 76 -3.05 -2.60 3.36
C HIS A 76 -3.16 -3.47 4.61
N LEU A 77 -4.25 -4.24 4.75
CA LEU A 77 -4.48 -5.09 5.92
C LEU A 77 -3.41 -6.17 6.05
N ALA A 78 -3.06 -6.84 4.95
CA ALA A 78 -1.98 -7.83 4.94
C ALA A 78 -0.63 -7.21 5.34
N LEU A 79 -0.30 -6.03 4.82
CA LEU A 79 0.96 -5.34 5.13
C LEU A 79 1.03 -4.86 6.58
N ILE A 80 -0.05 -4.28 7.11
CA ILE A 80 -0.12 -3.77 8.49
C ILE A 80 -0.04 -4.93 9.49
N ASN A 81 -0.67 -6.07 9.19
CA ASN A 81 -0.70 -7.23 10.07
C ASN A 81 0.50 -8.17 9.88
N GLY A 82 1.46 -7.84 9.01
CA GLY A 82 2.70 -8.61 8.85
C GLY A 82 2.58 -9.87 7.97
N HIS A 83 1.51 -10.01 7.20
CA HIS A 83 1.27 -11.15 6.29
C HIS A 83 2.04 -10.99 4.98
N PHE A 84 3.37 -10.92 5.08
CA PHE A 84 4.28 -10.53 4.00
C PHE A 84 4.31 -11.50 2.80
N GLU A 85 4.05 -12.79 3.02
CA GLU A 85 3.88 -13.74 1.92
C GLU A 85 2.70 -13.36 1.04
N LEU A 86 1.54 -13.06 1.66
CA LEU A 86 0.35 -12.62 0.95
C LEU A 86 0.56 -11.27 0.27
N VAL A 87 1.24 -10.31 0.91
CA VAL A 87 1.60 -9.03 0.25
C VAL A 87 2.43 -9.28 -1.01
N SER A 88 3.40 -10.20 -0.94
CA SER A 88 4.22 -10.56 -2.10
C SER A 88 3.37 -11.18 -3.19
N LEU A 89 2.42 -12.06 -2.87
CA LEU A 89 1.51 -12.67 -3.86
C LEU A 89 0.58 -11.65 -4.50
N PHE A 90 -0.01 -10.73 -3.71
CA PHE A 90 -0.80 -9.63 -4.26
C PHE A 90 0.03 -8.76 -5.22
N LEU A 91 1.27 -8.46 -4.87
CA LEU A 91 2.18 -7.69 -5.73
C LEU A 91 2.48 -8.39 -7.06
N HIS A 92 2.66 -9.71 -7.03
CA HIS A 92 2.87 -10.51 -8.25
C HIS A 92 1.61 -10.61 -9.11
N ALA A 93 0.42 -10.63 -8.49
CA ALA A 93 -0.84 -10.71 -9.20
C ALA A 93 -1.22 -9.39 -9.89
N ASP A 94 -1.05 -8.25 -9.21
CA ASP A 94 -1.27 -6.92 -9.77
C ASP A 94 -0.36 -5.89 -9.06
N ALA A 95 0.69 -5.44 -9.76
CA ALA A 95 1.61 -4.42 -9.24
C ALA A 95 0.93 -3.07 -8.96
N GLY A 96 -0.18 -2.78 -9.65
CA GLY A 96 -0.97 -1.56 -9.44
C GLY A 96 -1.66 -1.50 -8.08
N LEU A 97 -1.73 -2.61 -7.33
CA LEU A 97 -2.26 -2.61 -5.96
C LEU A 97 -1.43 -1.74 -5.01
N VAL A 98 -0.15 -1.53 -5.31
CA VAL A 98 0.76 -0.63 -4.58
C VAL A 98 0.28 0.82 -4.60
N ARG A 99 -0.55 1.19 -5.58
CA ARG A 99 -1.05 2.56 -5.77
C ARG A 99 -2.46 2.79 -5.24
N VAL A 100 -3.10 1.76 -4.67
CA VAL A 100 -4.45 1.90 -4.11
C VAL A 100 -4.39 2.85 -2.92
N LYS A 101 -5.10 3.97 -3.01
CA LYS A 101 -5.16 4.97 -1.93
C LYS A 101 -6.20 4.58 -0.89
N GLY A 102 -5.73 4.25 0.31
CA GLY A 102 -6.56 3.96 1.46
C GLY A 102 -6.88 5.19 2.31
N ARG A 103 -6.97 4.97 3.62
CA ARG A 103 -7.31 5.99 4.62
C ARG A 103 -6.34 7.18 4.53
N GLY A 104 -6.87 8.39 4.37
CA GLY A 104 -6.06 9.60 4.23
C GLY A 104 -5.26 9.67 2.94
N GLY A 105 -5.60 8.88 1.92
CA GLY A 105 -4.89 8.84 0.64
C GLY A 105 -3.55 8.11 0.69
N LEU A 106 -3.22 7.49 1.82
CA LEU A 106 -2.01 6.69 1.99
C LEU A 106 -2.11 5.42 1.13
N THR A 107 -1.04 5.13 0.39
CA THR A 107 -0.90 3.89 -0.38
C THR A 107 -0.16 2.81 0.43
N PRO A 108 -0.14 1.53 0.00
CA PRO A 108 0.71 0.52 0.61
C PRO A 108 2.18 0.91 0.71
N LEU A 109 2.73 1.66 -0.26
CA LEU A 109 4.11 2.17 -0.19
C LEU A 109 4.30 3.14 0.99
N HIS A 110 3.38 4.09 1.19
CA HIS A 110 3.43 4.98 2.35
C HIS A 110 3.37 4.22 3.68
N TYR A 111 2.52 3.18 3.77
CA TYR A 111 2.45 2.33 4.96
C TYR A 111 3.73 1.51 5.17
N ALA A 112 4.36 1.01 4.11
CA ALA A 112 5.63 0.30 4.20
C ALA A 112 6.72 1.20 4.79
N ILE A 113 6.78 2.47 4.37
CA ILE A 113 7.72 3.47 4.90
C ILE A 113 7.41 3.76 6.37
N LYS A 114 6.16 4.13 6.68
CA LYS A 114 5.74 4.49 8.03
C LYS A 114 5.98 3.37 9.05
N ASN A 115 5.85 2.12 8.63
CA ASN A 115 6.03 0.95 9.51
C ASN A 115 7.48 0.40 9.47
N GLY A 116 8.39 0.99 8.71
CA GLY A 116 9.78 0.51 8.60
C GLY A 116 9.95 -0.81 7.84
N ASN A 117 8.99 -1.18 7.00
CA ASN A 117 9.05 -2.38 6.17
C ASN A 117 9.94 -2.16 4.93
N LEU A 118 11.23 -1.89 5.13
CA LEU A 118 12.20 -1.50 4.09
C LEU A 118 12.26 -2.47 2.91
N ASN A 119 12.11 -3.77 3.17
CA ASN A 119 12.06 -4.79 2.12
C ASN A 119 10.90 -4.56 1.15
N PHE A 120 9.74 -4.12 1.64
CA PHE A 120 8.59 -3.81 0.79
C PHE A 120 8.71 -2.46 0.11
N VAL A 121 9.37 -1.47 0.72
CA VAL A 121 9.69 -0.20 0.03
C VAL A 121 10.43 -0.49 -1.27
N ALA A 122 11.51 -1.26 -1.22
CA ALA A 122 12.28 -1.64 -2.41
C ALA A 122 11.48 -2.51 -3.39
N LYS A 123 10.75 -3.53 -2.91
CA LYS A 123 9.94 -4.41 -3.77
C LYS A 123 8.83 -3.67 -4.51
N PHE A 124 8.14 -2.77 -3.83
CA PHE A 124 7.04 -1.98 -4.39
C PHE A 124 7.55 -1.03 -5.46
N LEU A 125 8.65 -0.33 -5.19
CA LEU A 125 9.25 0.56 -6.18
C LEU A 125 9.84 -0.17 -7.39
N LEU A 126 10.33 -1.40 -7.21
CA LEU A 126 10.76 -2.22 -8.34
C LEU A 126 9.59 -2.70 -9.20
N ALA A 127 8.48 -3.10 -8.57
CA ALA A 127 7.31 -3.62 -9.26
C ALA A 127 6.44 -2.54 -9.91
N CYS A 128 6.34 -1.37 -9.28
CA CYS A 128 5.60 -0.20 -9.78
C CYS A 128 6.39 1.08 -9.44
N PRO A 129 7.38 1.45 -10.26
CA PRO A 129 8.18 2.66 -10.06
C PRO A 129 7.35 3.94 -9.92
N GLU A 130 6.26 4.04 -10.68
CA GLU A 130 5.40 5.22 -10.73
C GLU A 130 4.67 5.46 -9.38
N SER A 131 4.64 4.47 -8.48
CA SER A 131 4.09 4.65 -7.12
C SER A 131 4.84 5.69 -6.28
N ILE A 132 6.06 6.09 -6.68
CA ILE A 132 6.83 7.17 -6.07
C ILE A 132 6.11 8.53 -6.17
N GLU A 133 5.28 8.72 -7.20
CA GLU A 133 4.53 9.95 -7.46
C GLU A 133 3.26 10.06 -6.61
N ASP A 134 2.83 8.97 -5.97
CA ASP A 134 1.60 8.97 -5.21
C ASP A 134 1.73 9.89 -3.98
N VAL A 135 0.77 10.80 -3.85
CA VAL A 135 0.65 11.69 -2.69
C VAL A 135 -0.58 11.37 -1.85
N THR A 136 -0.49 11.63 -0.55
CA THR A 136 -1.65 11.55 0.38
C THR A 136 -2.69 12.62 0.06
N VAL A 137 -3.83 12.61 0.78
CA VAL A 137 -4.82 13.70 0.64
C VAL A 137 -4.23 15.07 0.93
N ARG A 138 -3.20 15.15 1.78
CA ARG A 138 -2.50 16.39 2.13
C ARG A 138 -1.37 16.77 1.17
N GLY A 139 -1.25 16.09 0.03
CA GLY A 139 -0.15 16.30 -0.91
C GLY A 139 1.20 15.80 -0.42
N GLU A 140 1.24 14.94 0.62
CA GLU A 140 2.48 14.43 1.19
C GLU A 140 3.04 13.30 0.31
N THR A 141 4.30 13.42 -0.14
CA THR A 141 5.01 12.37 -0.89
C THR A 141 5.58 11.29 0.03
N VAL A 142 6.14 10.22 -0.55
CA VAL A 142 6.86 9.19 0.21
C VAL A 142 8.11 9.70 0.94
N LEU A 143 8.84 10.67 0.38
CA LEU A 143 9.96 11.34 1.06
C LEU A 143 9.47 12.10 2.29
N TYR A 144 8.37 12.84 2.12
CA TYR A 144 7.73 13.56 3.21
C TYR A 144 7.31 12.60 4.34
N ILE A 145 6.66 11.48 4.00
CA ILE A 145 6.21 10.50 5.01
C ILE A 145 7.39 9.86 5.75
N ALA A 146 8.51 9.60 5.07
CA ALA A 146 9.72 9.07 5.72
C ALA A 146 10.25 10.04 6.79
N ILE A 147 10.33 11.32 6.46
CA ILE A 147 10.82 12.40 7.34
C ILE A 147 9.85 12.62 8.51
N LYS A 148 8.56 12.77 8.21
CA LYS A 148 7.50 12.96 9.22
C LYS A 148 7.39 11.79 10.19
N SER A 149 7.72 10.59 9.76
CA SER A 149 7.70 9.38 10.60
C SER A 149 9.05 9.08 11.26
N ASP A 150 10.06 9.94 11.07
CA ASP A 150 11.44 9.76 11.56
C ASP A 150 12.10 8.46 11.08
N MET A 151 11.77 8.04 9.86
CA MET A 151 12.24 6.78 9.25
C MET A 151 13.44 7.03 8.34
N LEU A 152 14.60 7.29 8.94
CA LEU A 152 15.83 7.63 8.23
C LEU A 152 16.29 6.52 7.27
N GLU A 153 16.17 5.26 7.67
CA GLU A 153 16.55 4.11 6.83
C GLU A 153 15.64 3.98 5.61
N ALA A 154 14.35 4.32 5.75
CA ALA A 154 13.43 4.37 4.61
C ALA A 154 13.80 5.50 3.66
N LEU A 155 14.16 6.68 4.20
CA LEU A 155 14.65 7.80 3.41
C LEU A 155 15.91 7.42 2.61
N GLU A 156 16.87 6.72 3.23
CA GLU A 156 18.06 6.23 2.52
C GLU A 156 17.71 5.27 1.39
N VAL A 157 16.77 4.34 1.60
CA VAL A 157 16.33 3.41 0.57
C VAL A 157 15.69 4.15 -0.60
N LEU A 158 14.82 5.11 -0.32
CA LEU A 158 14.16 5.94 -1.35
C LEU A 158 15.19 6.69 -2.18
N VAL A 159 16.12 7.39 -1.53
CA VAL A 159 17.10 8.21 -2.24
C VAL A 159 18.12 7.36 -3.01
N ARG A 160 18.56 6.23 -2.46
CA ARG A 160 19.38 5.27 -3.23
C ARG A 160 18.64 4.69 -4.43
N TRP A 161 17.33 4.48 -4.32
CA TRP A 161 16.52 4.01 -5.44
C TRP A 161 16.44 5.08 -6.55
N PHE A 162 16.22 6.34 -6.19
CA PHE A 162 16.23 7.49 -7.12
C PHE A 162 17.52 7.56 -7.95
N GLN A 163 18.68 7.28 -7.34
CA GLN A 163 19.97 7.32 -8.05
C GLN A 163 20.20 6.16 -9.03
N ARG A 164 19.50 5.03 -8.83
CA ARG A 164 19.76 3.78 -9.55
C ARG A 164 18.73 3.48 -10.60
N ILE A 165 17.61 4.20 -10.60
CA ILE A 165 16.51 3.89 -11.49
C ILE A 165 16.85 4.26 -12.95
N CYS A 166 16.58 3.33 -13.84
CA CYS A 166 16.58 3.57 -15.29
C CYS A 166 15.13 3.54 -15.78
N HIS A 167 14.42 4.65 -15.63
CA HIS A 167 13.05 4.84 -16.10
C HIS A 167 12.95 6.11 -16.96
N LYS A 168 12.02 6.14 -17.91
CA LYS A 168 11.83 7.30 -18.79
C LYS A 168 11.51 8.60 -18.03
N ASP A 169 10.78 8.47 -16.93
CA ASP A 169 10.31 9.60 -16.11
C ASP A 169 11.26 9.86 -14.92
N ALA A 170 12.40 9.18 -14.85
CA ALA A 170 13.33 9.28 -13.71
C ALA A 170 13.88 10.69 -13.49
N LEU A 171 14.17 11.42 -14.59
CA LEU A 171 14.65 12.80 -14.51
C LEU A 171 13.57 13.72 -13.94
N ASP A 172 12.33 13.58 -14.43
CA ASP A 172 11.19 14.34 -13.91
C ASP A 172 10.98 14.05 -12.42
N TRP A 173 11.08 12.79 -12.00
CA TRP A 173 10.93 12.42 -10.60
C TRP A 173 12.02 13.03 -9.70
N LEU A 174 13.26 13.06 -10.16
CA LEU A 174 14.38 13.69 -9.44
C LEU A 174 14.19 15.21 -9.30
N GLU A 175 13.60 15.86 -10.30
CA GLU A 175 13.35 17.31 -10.27
C GLU A 175 12.13 17.68 -9.43
N PHE A 176 11.01 16.97 -9.61
CA PHE A 176 9.72 17.37 -9.05
C PHE A 176 9.44 16.82 -7.65
N ILE A 177 9.79 15.56 -7.35
CA ILE A 177 9.37 14.91 -6.09
C ILE A 177 10.02 15.53 -4.84
N PRO A 178 11.34 15.85 -4.83
CA PRO A 178 11.97 16.51 -3.68
C PRO A 178 11.42 17.92 -3.42
N ASN A 179 11.02 18.61 -4.50
CA ASN A 179 10.49 19.97 -4.47
C ASN A 179 8.96 20.02 -4.34
N TRP A 180 8.30 18.87 -4.27
CA TRP A 180 6.86 18.79 -4.12
C TRP A 180 6.42 19.40 -2.80
N LYS A 181 5.34 20.17 -2.84
CA LYS A 181 4.80 20.88 -1.68
C LYS A 181 3.53 20.21 -1.20
N ASP A 182 3.42 20.06 0.12
CA ASP A 182 2.17 19.65 0.76
C ASP A 182 1.11 20.77 0.71
N GLU A 183 -0.07 20.52 1.27
CA GLU A 183 -1.16 21.50 1.37
C GLU A 183 -0.76 22.80 2.11
N GLU A 184 0.26 22.76 2.96
CA GLU A 184 0.77 23.91 3.71
C GLU A 184 1.88 24.66 2.95
N GLY A 185 2.31 24.14 1.79
CA GLY A 185 3.36 24.72 0.97
C GLY A 185 4.78 24.28 1.35
N ASN A 186 4.92 23.30 2.25
CA ASN A 186 6.19 22.80 2.75
C ASN A 186 6.72 21.67 1.86
N THR A 187 8.02 21.71 1.54
CA THR A 187 8.73 20.60 0.93
C THR A 187 9.16 19.56 1.97
N ALA A 188 9.61 18.40 1.49
CA ALA A 188 10.24 17.39 2.36
C ALA A 188 11.42 17.97 3.16
N LEU A 189 12.22 18.86 2.57
CA LEU A 189 13.34 19.52 3.24
C LEU A 189 12.88 20.50 4.32
N ASP A 190 11.83 21.28 4.05
CA ASP A 190 11.27 22.23 5.04
C ASP A 190 10.79 21.50 6.30
N ILE A 191 10.17 20.33 6.13
CA ILE A 191 9.74 19.48 7.25
C ILE A 191 10.94 18.91 8.01
N ALA A 192 11.98 18.43 7.32
CA ALA A 192 13.19 17.95 7.98
C ALA A 192 13.88 19.04 8.82
N VAL A 193 13.93 20.27 8.29
CA VAL A 193 14.48 21.45 8.99
C VAL A 193 13.63 21.82 10.20
N SER A 194 12.31 21.93 10.02
CA SER A 194 11.40 22.30 11.11
C SER A 194 11.37 21.27 12.26
N ASN A 195 11.53 19.98 11.93
CA ASN A 195 11.66 18.90 12.92
C ASN A 195 13.07 18.76 13.52
N SER A 196 14.03 19.60 13.11
CA SER A 196 15.45 19.51 13.53
C SER A 196 16.12 18.16 13.22
N GLN A 197 15.69 17.48 12.15
CA GLN A 197 16.23 16.20 11.70
C GLN A 197 17.49 16.40 10.85
N ILE A 198 18.61 16.70 11.51
CA ILE A 198 19.89 17.05 10.85
C ILE A 198 20.30 16.00 9.81
N GLN A 199 20.20 14.71 10.13
CA GLN A 199 20.59 13.63 9.21
C GLN A 199 19.70 13.57 7.97
N ALA A 200 18.39 13.76 8.12
CA ALA A 200 17.47 13.81 6.98
C ALA A 200 17.79 15.01 6.07
N CYS A 201 18.07 16.18 6.64
CA CYS A 201 18.51 17.35 5.88
C CYS A 201 19.79 17.07 5.09
N LEU A 202 20.79 16.45 5.72
CA LEU A 202 22.05 16.10 5.06
C LEU A 202 21.85 15.15 3.90
N ILE A 203 21.01 14.12 4.08
CA ILE A 203 20.65 13.19 2.99
C ILE A 203 20.00 13.97 1.85
N LEU A 204 18.94 14.73 2.11
CA LEU A 204 18.24 15.46 1.05
C LEU A 204 19.15 16.42 0.28
N LEU A 205 19.97 17.21 1.00
CA LEU A 205 20.91 18.15 0.38
C LEU A 205 22.01 17.45 -0.42
N GLN A 206 22.52 16.31 0.06
CA GLN A 206 23.55 15.56 -0.65
C GLN A 206 23.05 15.00 -1.99
N PHE A 207 21.76 14.69 -2.08
CA PHE A 207 21.23 13.91 -3.20
C PHE A 207 20.37 14.71 -4.18
N PHE A 208 19.85 15.87 -3.78
CA PHE A 208 18.94 16.68 -4.62
C PHE A 208 19.41 18.13 -4.84
N VAL A 209 20.55 18.53 -4.26
CA VAL A 209 21.15 19.88 -4.43
C VAL A 209 22.59 19.73 -4.90
#